data_AF-B9TQ63-F1
#
_entry.id   AF-B9TQ63-F1
#
_cell.length_a   1.000
_cell.length_b   1.000
_cell.length_c   1.000
_cell.angle_alpha   90.00
_cell.angle_beta   90.00
_cell.angle_gamma   90.00
#
_symmetry.space_group_name_H-M   'P 1'
#
loop_
_entity.id
_entity.type
_entity.pdbx_description
1 polymer ?
#
loop_
_entity_poly.entity_id
_entity_poly.type
_entity_poly.pdbx_seq_one_letter_code
_entity_poly.pdbx_strand_id
1 'polypeptide(L)'
;MGLTGLALAWRLAHQAFGAPAVVGQAIGGLAVVTFVVLAVAYGIKAAAGWSTVRAEFSHPVGGNLFGTPLISLLLLPFLLADVSLALARLAWVLGAVGMTVFAWTIVTRWLSVRHTPAQVAPAWIVPVVGMLDIPLAAPLLHWDGLHGVMVFGLAVGLFFALPLLAMLLSRLITEDPLPPALQPSLLILMAPFAVGYSAYTTTFGRVDAFAQGLVMVMLFLLPVLLARLVHLPACSPFR
;
A
#
# COMPACT_ATOMS: atom_id res chain seq x y z
N MET A 1 -4.39 6.84 -0.29
CA MET A 1 -3.86 5.69 -1.06
C MET A 1 -4.76 5.28 -2.23
N GLY A 2 -5.94 4.67 -2.01
CA GLY A 2 -6.77 4.14 -3.10
C GLY A 2 -7.20 5.18 -4.15
N LEU A 3 -7.65 6.36 -3.70
CA LEU A 3 -7.97 7.48 -4.59
C LEU A 3 -6.75 7.95 -5.40
N THR A 4 -5.56 7.95 -4.80
CA THR A 4 -4.32 8.29 -5.49
C THR A 4 -4.00 7.28 -6.60
N GLY A 5 -4.13 5.99 -6.33
CA GLY A 5 -3.97 4.94 -7.34
C GLY A 5 -4.98 5.07 -8.49
N LEU A 6 -6.23 5.40 -8.18
CA LEU A 6 -7.27 5.64 -9.19
C LEU A 6 -6.98 6.89 -10.04
N ALA A 7 -6.54 7.98 -9.41
CA ALA A 7 -6.13 9.19 -10.13
C ALA A 7 -4.98 8.90 -11.11
N LEU A 8 -4.00 8.10 -10.69
CA LEU A 8 -2.88 7.66 -11.53
C LEU A 8 -3.33 6.78 -12.69
N ALA A 9 -4.20 5.80 -12.43
CA ALA A 9 -4.77 4.97 -13.49
C ALA A 9 -5.48 5.81 -14.56
N TRP A 10 -6.20 6.87 -14.15
CA TRP A 10 -6.84 7.80 -15.08
C TRP A 10 -5.89 8.72 -15.83
N ARG A 11 -4.78 9.13 -15.21
CA ARG A 11 -3.70 9.82 -15.94
C ARG A 11 -3.09 8.92 -17.01
N LEU A 12 -2.85 7.65 -16.71
CA LEU A 12 -2.37 6.68 -17.68
C LEU A 12 -3.41 6.42 -18.78
N ALA A 13 -4.70 6.34 -18.43
CA ALA A 13 -5.76 6.18 -19.41
C ALA A 13 -5.91 7.40 -20.34
N HIS A 14 -5.68 8.62 -19.83
CA HIS A 14 -5.62 9.82 -20.66
C HIS A 14 -4.45 9.72 -21.67
N GLN A 15 -3.26 9.32 -21.21
CA GLN A 15 -2.08 9.19 -22.06
C GLN A 15 -2.23 8.08 -23.12
N ALA A 16 -2.82 6.94 -22.76
CA ALA A 16 -2.94 5.78 -23.64
C ALA A 16 -4.17 5.82 -24.56
N PHE A 17 -5.30 6.36 -24.08
CA PHE A 17 -6.60 6.26 -24.75
C PHE A 17 -7.29 7.62 -24.99
N GLY A 18 -6.68 8.74 -24.60
CA GLY A 18 -7.29 10.07 -24.75
C GLY A 18 -8.47 10.33 -23.81
N ALA A 19 -8.65 9.53 -22.75
CA ALA A 19 -9.70 9.73 -21.74
C ALA A 19 -9.62 11.15 -21.12
N PRO A 20 -10.71 11.77 -20.67
CA PRO A 20 -10.67 13.16 -20.18
C PRO A 20 -9.74 13.35 -18.97
N ALA A 21 -8.70 14.18 -19.12
CA ALA A 21 -7.70 14.44 -18.08
C ALA A 21 -8.31 15.01 -16.78
N VAL A 22 -9.41 15.75 -16.91
CA VAL A 22 -10.14 16.35 -15.79
C VAL A 22 -10.57 15.33 -14.75
N VAL A 23 -10.87 14.09 -15.15
CA VAL A 23 -11.33 13.08 -14.20
C VAL A 23 -10.18 12.61 -13.31
N GLY A 24 -8.98 12.40 -13.88
CA GLY A 24 -7.78 12.09 -13.10
C GLY A 24 -7.40 13.22 -12.14
N GLN A 25 -7.51 14.47 -12.61
CA GLN A 25 -7.25 15.66 -11.79
C GLN A 25 -8.25 15.82 -10.64
N ALA A 26 -9.54 15.63 -10.90
CA ALA A 26 -10.59 15.72 -9.89
C ALA A 26 -10.43 14.65 -8.79
N ILE A 27 -10.14 13.40 -9.20
CA ILE A 27 -9.88 12.31 -8.24
C ILE A 27 -8.58 12.60 -7.45
N GLY A 28 -7.56 13.15 -8.09
CA GLY A 28 -6.33 13.58 -7.43
C GLY A 28 -6.58 14.67 -6.39
N GLY A 29 -7.34 15.71 -6.73
CA GLY A 29 -7.74 16.76 -5.79
C GLY A 29 -8.52 16.19 -4.59
N LEU A 30 -9.49 15.32 -4.86
CA LEU A 30 -10.24 14.62 -3.80
C LEU A 30 -9.31 13.77 -2.91
N ALA A 31 -8.31 13.10 -3.48
CA ALA A 31 -7.34 12.32 -2.73
C ALA A 31 -6.53 13.19 -1.75
N VAL A 32 -6.07 14.36 -2.20
CA VAL A 32 -5.33 15.30 -1.36
C VAL A 32 -6.21 15.84 -0.23
N VAL A 33 -7.42 16.30 -0.55
CA VAL A 33 -8.38 16.81 0.46
C VAL A 33 -8.70 15.72 1.49
N THR A 34 -8.98 14.50 1.03
CA THR A 34 -9.29 13.37 1.92
C THR A 34 -8.11 13.05 2.83
N PHE A 35 -6.88 13.05 2.30
CA PHE A 35 -5.69 12.83 3.11
C PHE A 35 -5.53 13.90 4.19
N VAL A 36 -5.68 15.18 3.84
CA VAL A 36 -5.57 16.30 4.80
C VAL A 36 -6.63 16.19 5.89
N VAL A 37 -7.89 15.95 5.52
CA VAL A 37 -9.00 15.80 6.49
C VAL A 37 -8.72 14.65 7.44
N LEU A 38 -8.30 13.48 6.94
CA LEU A 38 -8.00 12.32 7.78
C LEU A 38 -6.77 12.55 8.66
N ALA A 39 -5.72 13.20 8.13
CA ALA A 39 -4.52 13.52 8.89
C ALA A 39 -4.83 14.50 10.04
N VAL A 40 -5.64 15.53 9.79
CA VAL A 40 -6.08 16.49 10.82
C VAL A 40 -6.97 15.80 11.84
N ALA A 41 -7.98 15.02 11.41
CA ALA A 41 -8.86 14.30 12.33
C ALA A 41 -8.09 13.31 13.22
N TYR A 42 -7.12 12.58 12.65
CA TYR A 42 -6.27 11.67 13.41
C TYR A 42 -5.30 12.42 14.34
N GLY A 43 -4.80 13.58 13.91
CA GLY A 43 -3.99 14.47 14.75
C GLY A 43 -4.77 15.00 15.96
N ILE A 44 -6.01 15.43 15.77
CA ILE A 44 -6.92 15.85 16.86
C ILE A 44 -7.15 14.68 17.82
N LYS A 45 -7.42 13.47 17.31
CA LYS A 45 -7.58 12.27 18.12
C LYS A 45 -6.34 11.95 18.93
N ALA A 46 -5.15 12.06 18.33
CA ALA A 46 -3.88 11.82 19.01
C ALA A 46 -3.62 12.84 20.12
N ALA A 47 -3.95 14.11 19.89
CA ALA A 47 -3.84 15.17 20.89
C ALA A 47 -4.86 15.01 22.03
N ALA A 48 -6.08 14.57 21.73
CA ALA A 48 -7.14 14.35 22.72
C ALA A 48 -6.92 13.08 23.57
N GLY A 49 -6.23 12.06 23.04
CA GLY A 49 -6.05 10.79 23.74
C GLY A 49 -4.99 9.88 23.13
N TRP A 50 -3.73 10.07 23.52
CA TRP A 50 -2.61 9.22 23.07
C TRP A 50 -2.77 7.75 23.47
N SER A 51 -3.41 7.47 24.60
CA SER A 51 -3.68 6.10 25.07
C SER A 51 -4.52 5.30 24.06
N THR A 52 -5.50 5.95 23.43
CA THR A 52 -6.34 5.34 22.39
C THR A 52 -5.54 5.00 21.15
N VAL A 53 -4.68 5.92 20.68
CA VAL A 53 -3.80 5.68 19.52
C VAL A 53 -2.84 4.52 19.79
N ARG A 54 -2.25 4.48 20.99
CA ARG A 54 -1.37 3.39 21.40
C ARG A 54 -2.09 2.04 21.45
N ALA A 55 -3.34 2.01 21.92
CA ALA A 55 -4.15 0.81 21.93
C ALA A 55 -4.44 0.30 20.51
N GLU A 56 -4.76 1.20 19.58
CA GLU A 56 -4.96 0.87 18.16
C GLU A 56 -3.71 0.31 17.51
N PHE A 57 -2.56 0.95 17.73
CA PHE A 57 -1.27 0.47 17.21
C PHE A 57 -0.91 -0.92 17.78
N SER A 58 -1.27 -1.18 19.03
CA SER A 58 -1.02 -2.45 19.70
C SER A 58 -1.95 -3.57 19.22
N HIS A 59 -3.05 -3.26 18.53
CA HIS A 59 -4.01 -4.25 18.05
C HIS A 59 -3.37 -5.19 17.00
N PRO A 60 -3.55 -6.53 17.10
CA PRO A 60 -2.85 -7.51 16.26
C PRO A 60 -3.17 -7.41 14.76
N VAL A 61 -4.38 -7.00 14.41
CA VAL A 61 -4.80 -6.77 13.00
C VAL A 61 -4.69 -5.29 12.60
N GLY A 62 -5.44 -4.41 13.29
CA GLY A 62 -5.49 -2.97 13.01
C GLY A 62 -4.13 -2.25 13.08
N GLY A 63 -3.21 -2.68 13.95
CA GLY A 63 -1.87 -2.10 14.04
C GLY A 63 -1.09 -2.15 12.73
N ASN A 64 -1.29 -3.19 11.91
CA ASN A 64 -0.63 -3.31 10.61
C ASN A 64 -1.15 -2.30 9.57
N LEU A 65 -2.36 -1.77 9.76
CA LEU A 65 -2.95 -0.75 8.88
C LEU A 65 -2.42 0.66 9.15
N PHE A 66 -1.61 0.87 10.19
CA PHE A 66 -0.90 2.15 10.42
C PHE A 66 0.09 2.49 9.30
N GLY A 67 0.43 1.53 8.41
CA GLY A 67 1.18 1.82 7.19
C GLY A 67 0.40 2.61 6.14
N THR A 68 -0.94 2.62 6.19
CA THR A 68 -1.78 3.30 5.17
C THR A 68 -1.57 4.82 5.06
N PRO A 69 -1.42 5.62 6.14
CA PRO A 69 -1.04 7.02 6.03
C PRO A 69 0.37 7.20 5.47
N LEU A 70 1.31 6.30 5.80
CA LEU A 70 2.70 6.34 5.33
C LEU A 70 2.80 6.05 3.83
N ILE A 71 2.08 5.05 3.34
CA ILE A 71 1.94 4.78 1.91
C ILE A 71 1.27 5.97 1.21
N SER A 72 0.24 6.56 1.83
CA SER A 72 -0.40 7.75 1.26
C SER A 72 0.58 8.92 1.12
N LEU A 73 1.44 9.15 2.11
CA LEU A 73 2.54 10.13 2.03
C LEU A 73 3.51 9.84 0.89
N LEU A 74 3.88 8.56 0.68
CA LEU A 74 4.76 8.13 -0.42
C LEU A 74 4.14 8.33 -1.81
N LEU A 75 2.81 8.28 -1.92
CA LEU A 75 2.08 8.45 -3.19
C LEU A 75 1.65 9.91 -3.46
N LEU A 76 1.61 10.77 -2.46
CA LEU A 76 1.28 12.19 -2.65
C LEU A 76 2.18 12.96 -3.63
N PRO A 77 3.48 12.68 -3.79
CA PRO A 77 4.32 13.40 -4.76
C PRO A 77 3.77 13.33 -6.18
N PHE A 78 3.09 12.25 -6.56
CA PHE A 78 2.42 12.17 -7.86
C PHE A 78 1.39 13.27 -8.11
N LEU A 79 0.79 13.79 -7.05
CA LEU A 79 -0.25 14.83 -7.10
C LEU A 79 0.30 16.22 -6.78
N LEU A 80 1.44 16.28 -6.08
CA LEU A 80 2.00 17.52 -5.54
C LEU A 80 3.22 18.03 -6.31
N ALA A 81 3.96 17.19 -7.04
CA ALA A 81 5.22 17.59 -7.69
C ALA A 81 5.05 18.78 -8.64
N ASP A 82 3.96 18.80 -9.41
CA ASP A 82 3.65 19.87 -10.36
C ASP A 82 3.17 21.17 -9.67
N VAL A 83 2.71 21.09 -8.42
CA VAL A 83 2.19 22.23 -7.63
C VAL A 83 3.27 22.82 -6.73
N SER A 84 3.98 21.97 -6.00
CA SER A 84 5.07 22.34 -5.11
C SER A 84 6.01 21.15 -4.89
N LEU A 85 7.17 21.23 -5.53
CA LEU A 85 8.23 20.24 -5.37
C LEU A 85 8.71 20.11 -3.91
N ALA A 86 8.66 21.20 -3.14
CA ALA A 86 9.00 21.19 -1.72
C ALA A 86 8.04 20.33 -0.89
N LEU A 87 6.72 20.46 -1.14
CA LEU A 87 5.71 19.63 -0.46
C LEU A 87 5.81 18.17 -0.89
N ALA A 88 6.05 17.91 -2.18
CA ALA A 88 6.27 16.56 -2.69
C ALA A 88 7.47 15.88 -2.01
N ARG A 89 8.61 16.58 -1.91
CA ARG A 89 9.81 16.09 -1.22
C ARG A 89 9.56 15.84 0.27
N LEU A 90 8.90 16.77 0.96
CA LEU A 90 8.56 16.61 2.37
C LEU A 90 7.67 15.39 2.61
N ALA A 91 6.60 15.24 1.83
CA ALA A 91 5.69 14.11 1.92
C ALA A 91 6.44 12.79 1.68
N TRP A 92 7.29 12.73 0.65
CA TRP A 92 8.06 11.53 0.36
C TRP A 92 9.06 11.18 1.46
N VAL A 93 9.80 12.14 2.02
CA VAL A 93 10.76 11.89 3.11
C VAL A 93 10.04 11.37 4.35
N LEU A 94 8.95 12.01 4.76
CA LEU A 94 8.14 11.56 5.90
C LEU A 94 7.57 10.16 5.66
N GLY A 95 7.09 9.90 4.44
CA GLY A 95 6.62 8.60 4.01
C GLY A 95 7.72 7.53 4.05
N ALA A 96 8.89 7.80 3.47
CA ALA A 96 9.97 6.83 3.35
C ALA A 96 10.59 6.49 4.71
N VAL A 97 10.89 7.52 5.53
CA VAL A 97 11.41 7.31 6.89
C VAL A 97 10.36 6.62 7.75
N GLY A 98 9.12 7.11 7.73
CA GLY A 98 8.03 6.52 8.51
C GLY A 98 7.78 5.06 8.13
N MET A 99 7.72 4.75 6.83
CA MET A 99 7.51 3.39 6.33
C MET A 99 8.65 2.46 6.74
N THR A 100 9.90 2.93 6.65
CA THR A 100 11.08 2.17 7.06
C THR A 100 11.06 1.86 8.56
N VAL A 101 10.78 2.85 9.40
CA VAL A 101 10.65 2.68 10.86
C VAL A 101 9.49 1.74 11.21
N PHE A 102 8.37 1.88 10.50
CA PHE A 102 7.20 1.02 10.70
C PHE A 102 7.48 -0.43 10.34
N ALA A 103 8.11 -0.69 9.19
CA ALA A 103 8.59 -2.02 8.79
C ALA A 103 9.51 -2.62 9.87
N TRP A 104 10.50 -1.85 10.34
CA TRP A 104 11.42 -2.31 11.40
C TRP A 104 10.69 -2.68 12.68
N THR A 105 9.75 -1.85 13.11
CA THR A 105 8.98 -2.04 14.34
C THR A 105 8.14 -3.32 14.26
N ILE A 106 7.46 -3.53 13.13
CA ILE A 106 6.61 -4.70 12.92
C ILE A 106 7.43 -5.98 12.78
N VAL A 107 8.51 -5.97 12.00
CA VAL A 107 9.41 -7.13 11.86
C VAL A 107 10.04 -7.49 13.21
N THR A 108 10.47 -6.49 13.99
CA THR A 108 10.96 -6.72 15.36
C THR A 108 9.89 -7.37 16.23
N ARG A 109 8.63 -6.92 16.14
CA ARG A 109 7.49 -7.50 16.86
C ARG A 109 7.20 -8.95 16.43
N TRP A 110 7.35 -9.26 15.14
CA TRP A 110 7.23 -10.63 14.63
C TRP A 110 8.30 -11.55 15.20
N LEU A 111 9.54 -11.07 15.30
CA LEU A 111 10.66 -11.86 15.83
C LEU A 111 10.65 -11.98 17.36
N SER A 112 10.00 -11.05 18.07
CA SER A 112 10.04 -10.98 19.55
C SER A 112 8.86 -11.66 20.24
N VAL A 113 7.75 -11.88 19.54
CA VAL A 113 6.50 -12.36 20.14
C VAL A 113 6.00 -13.57 19.36
N ARG A 114 5.48 -14.59 20.07
CA ARG A 114 4.81 -15.71 19.42
C ARG A 114 3.48 -15.25 18.82
N HIS A 115 3.29 -15.53 17.54
CA HIS A 115 2.04 -15.27 16.83
C HIS A 115 1.37 -16.59 16.50
N THR A 116 0.04 -16.67 16.67
CA THR A 116 -0.72 -17.85 16.27
C THR A 116 -1.08 -17.76 14.78
N PRO A 117 -1.08 -18.87 14.01
CA PRO A 117 -1.45 -18.87 12.59
C PRO A 117 -2.78 -18.18 12.28
N ALA A 118 -3.78 -18.31 13.15
CA ALA A 118 -5.09 -17.67 13.02
C ALA A 118 -5.06 -16.12 13.00
N GLN A 119 -4.01 -15.50 13.53
CA GLN A 119 -3.84 -14.04 13.55
C GLN A 119 -3.30 -13.48 12.23
N VAL A 120 -2.79 -14.33 11.34
CA VAL A 120 -2.32 -13.93 10.02
C VAL A 120 -3.53 -13.46 9.21
N ALA A 121 -3.50 -12.19 8.82
CA ALA A 121 -4.55 -11.53 8.05
C ALA A 121 -3.92 -10.76 6.88
N PRO A 122 -4.68 -10.47 5.80
CA PRO A 122 -4.13 -9.73 4.66
C PRO A 122 -3.47 -8.40 5.02
N ALA A 123 -3.90 -7.75 6.10
CA ALA A 123 -3.28 -6.53 6.62
C ALA A 123 -1.78 -6.69 6.98
N TRP A 124 -1.29 -7.89 7.26
CA TRP A 124 0.13 -8.16 7.57
C TRP A 124 1.07 -7.86 6.40
N ILE A 125 0.54 -7.78 5.18
CA ILE A 125 1.28 -7.38 3.98
C ILE A 125 1.70 -5.91 4.08
N VAL A 126 0.84 -5.05 4.63
CA VAL A 126 1.00 -3.57 4.60
C VAL A 126 2.35 -3.08 5.14
N PRO A 127 2.83 -3.50 6.33
CA PRO A 127 4.04 -2.92 6.94
C PRO A 127 5.34 -3.16 6.18
N VAL A 128 5.45 -4.24 5.41
CA VAL A 128 6.69 -4.57 4.70
C VAL A 128 6.53 -4.41 3.19
N VAL A 129 5.37 -4.77 2.62
CA VAL A 129 5.09 -4.58 1.19
C VAL A 129 4.82 -3.11 0.88
N GLY A 130 4.39 -2.30 1.83
CA GLY A 130 4.35 -0.84 1.66
C GLY A 130 5.73 -0.19 1.44
N MET A 131 6.83 -0.91 1.71
CA MET A 131 8.17 -0.45 1.32
C MET A 131 8.34 -0.39 -0.21
N LEU A 132 7.54 -1.16 -0.96
CA LEU A 132 7.52 -1.09 -2.42
C LEU A 132 7.05 0.26 -2.93
N ASP A 133 6.35 1.06 -2.13
CA ASP A 133 5.87 2.39 -2.53
C ASP A 133 6.99 3.46 -2.51
N ILE A 134 8.12 3.20 -1.84
CA ILE A 134 9.28 4.12 -1.80
C ILE A 134 9.78 4.51 -3.20
N PRO A 135 10.08 3.56 -4.12
CA PRO A 135 10.59 3.89 -5.43
C PRO A 135 9.60 4.59 -6.36
N LEU A 136 8.28 4.41 -6.20
CA LEU A 136 7.29 4.81 -7.20
C LEU A 136 7.37 6.29 -7.57
N ALA A 137 7.41 7.15 -6.55
CA ALA A 137 7.40 8.59 -6.71
C ALA A 137 8.81 9.22 -6.73
N ALA A 138 9.86 8.44 -6.48
CA ALA A 138 11.23 8.96 -6.33
C ALA A 138 11.73 9.75 -7.56
N PRO A 139 11.45 9.34 -8.82
CA PRO A 139 11.88 10.10 -10.00
C PRO A 139 11.29 11.52 -10.08
N LEU A 140 10.12 11.75 -9.46
CA LEU A 140 9.44 13.05 -9.48
C LEU A 140 10.09 14.09 -8.55
N LEU A 141 11.02 13.67 -7.69
CA LEU A 141 11.64 14.54 -6.69
C LEU A 141 12.83 15.33 -7.24
N HIS A 142 13.31 15.00 -8.44
CA HIS A 142 14.49 15.61 -9.06
C HIS A 142 15.70 15.60 -8.11
N TRP A 143 15.94 14.44 -7.48
CA TRP A 143 17.08 14.19 -6.62
C TRP A 143 17.96 13.11 -7.25
N ASP A 144 19.26 13.39 -7.32
CA ASP A 144 20.25 12.42 -7.73
C ASP A 144 20.60 11.46 -6.59
N GLY A 145 21.00 10.24 -6.91
CA GLY A 145 21.51 9.26 -5.92
C GLY A 145 20.44 8.50 -5.12
N LEU A 146 19.14 8.64 -5.42
CA LEU A 146 18.08 7.87 -4.75
C LEU A 146 18.05 6.39 -5.11
N HIS A 147 18.78 5.95 -6.13
CA HIS A 147 18.72 4.57 -6.62
C HIS A 147 18.96 3.53 -5.52
N GLY A 148 19.91 3.77 -4.60
CA GLY A 148 20.14 2.85 -3.46
C GLY A 148 18.94 2.72 -2.53
N VAL A 149 18.20 3.81 -2.29
CA VAL A 149 16.99 3.82 -1.46
C VAL A 149 15.83 3.12 -2.17
N MET A 150 15.73 3.31 -3.50
CA MET A 150 14.76 2.62 -4.34
C MET A 150 14.97 1.10 -4.31
N VAL A 151 16.22 0.65 -4.50
CA VAL A 151 16.61 -0.76 -4.43
C VAL A 151 16.36 -1.32 -3.03
N PHE A 152 16.64 -0.56 -1.97
CA PHE A 152 16.36 -0.97 -0.59
C PHE A 152 14.85 -1.23 -0.37
N GLY A 153 13.99 -0.27 -0.72
CA GLY A 153 12.54 -0.44 -0.58
C GLY A 153 12.00 -1.61 -1.39
N LEU A 154 12.47 -1.75 -2.63
CA LEU A 154 12.12 -2.85 -3.52
C LEU A 154 12.54 -4.22 -2.95
N ALA A 155 13.78 -4.34 -2.49
CA ALA A 155 14.34 -5.60 -1.99
C ALA A 155 13.62 -6.06 -0.72
N VAL A 156 13.44 -5.15 0.25
CA VAL A 156 12.73 -5.46 1.50
C VAL A 156 11.28 -5.85 1.20
N GLY A 157 10.59 -5.07 0.38
CA GLY A 157 9.18 -5.31 0.07
C GLY A 157 8.93 -6.63 -0.67
N LEU A 158 9.73 -6.94 -1.69
CA LEU A 158 9.58 -8.20 -2.44
C LEU A 158 10.04 -9.42 -1.63
N PHE A 159 11.13 -9.29 -0.86
CA PHE A 159 11.62 -10.39 -0.02
C PHE A 159 10.58 -10.81 1.01
N PHE A 160 10.00 -9.87 1.77
CA PHE A 160 9.01 -10.18 2.79
C PHE A 160 7.62 -10.51 2.23
N ALA A 161 7.32 -10.11 0.99
CA ALA A 161 6.08 -10.53 0.33
C ALA A 161 5.99 -12.06 0.19
N LEU A 162 7.09 -12.74 -0.14
CA LEU A 162 7.11 -14.19 -0.34
C LEU A 162 6.69 -15.00 0.90
N PRO A 163 7.34 -14.88 2.07
CA PRO A 163 6.94 -15.62 3.25
C PRO A 163 5.54 -15.22 3.74
N LEU A 164 5.17 -13.94 3.66
CA LEU A 164 3.81 -13.52 4.05
C LEU A 164 2.74 -14.09 3.14
N LEU A 165 2.97 -14.14 1.83
CA LEU A 165 2.04 -14.77 0.90
C LEU A 165 1.92 -16.26 1.19
N ALA A 166 3.02 -16.95 1.48
CA ALA A 166 2.99 -18.36 1.84
C ALA A 166 2.20 -18.62 3.13
N MET A 167 2.44 -17.83 4.18
CA MET A 167 1.69 -17.91 5.45
C MET A 167 0.21 -17.60 5.26
N LEU A 168 -0.11 -16.57 4.47
CA LEU A 168 -1.49 -16.16 4.23
C LEU A 168 -2.24 -17.18 3.38
N LEU A 169 -1.62 -17.73 2.34
CA LEU A 169 -2.20 -18.82 1.55
C LEU A 169 -2.41 -20.06 2.41
N SER A 170 -1.44 -20.43 3.24
CA SER A 170 -1.60 -21.54 4.20
C SER A 170 -2.81 -21.32 5.11
N ARG A 171 -2.96 -20.13 5.70
CA ARG A 171 -4.12 -19.76 6.53
C ARG A 171 -5.44 -19.73 5.77
N LEU A 172 -5.45 -19.32 4.50
CA LEU A 172 -6.66 -19.31 3.68
C LEU A 172 -7.09 -20.72 3.23
N ILE A 173 -6.18 -21.69 3.22
CA ILE A 173 -6.43 -23.08 2.84
C ILE A 173 -6.81 -23.93 4.06
N THR A 174 -6.20 -23.68 5.22
CA THR A 174 -6.28 -24.58 6.39
C THR A 174 -7.20 -24.11 7.51
N GLU A 175 -7.41 -22.80 7.64
CA GLU A 175 -8.20 -22.21 8.73
C GLU A 175 -9.59 -21.79 8.23
N ASP A 176 -10.47 -21.49 9.20
CA ASP A 176 -11.80 -20.99 8.90
C ASP A 176 -11.77 -19.71 8.02
N PRO A 177 -12.76 -19.56 7.12
CA PRO A 177 -12.87 -18.38 6.28
C PRO A 177 -12.80 -17.08 7.07
N LEU A 178 -12.20 -16.05 6.48
CA LEU A 178 -12.19 -14.73 7.08
C LEU A 178 -13.63 -14.23 7.31
N PRO A 179 -13.88 -13.51 8.43
CA PRO A 179 -15.17 -12.87 8.66
C PRO A 179 -15.60 -12.04 7.45
N PRO A 180 -16.90 -11.96 7.13
CA PRO A 180 -17.40 -11.23 5.95
C PRO A 180 -16.87 -9.80 5.83
N ALA A 181 -16.75 -9.09 6.96
CA ALA A 181 -16.23 -7.71 7.01
C ALA A 181 -14.75 -7.59 6.59
N LEU A 182 -13.95 -8.66 6.68
CA LEU A 182 -12.53 -8.68 6.32
C LEU A 182 -12.27 -9.27 4.93
N GLN A 183 -13.25 -9.85 4.27
CA GLN A 183 -13.05 -10.41 2.92
C GLN A 183 -12.58 -9.39 1.87
N PRO A 184 -13.02 -8.11 1.86
CA PRO A 184 -12.47 -7.12 0.94
C PRO A 184 -10.94 -6.95 1.07
N SER A 185 -10.38 -7.21 2.25
CA SER A 185 -8.92 -7.12 2.46
C SER A 185 -8.12 -8.17 1.70
N LEU A 186 -8.76 -9.21 1.14
CA LEU A 186 -8.09 -10.17 0.25
C LEU A 186 -7.51 -9.49 -1.00
N LEU A 187 -8.03 -8.34 -1.43
CA LEU A 187 -7.44 -7.58 -2.54
C LEU A 187 -6.02 -7.07 -2.23
N ILE A 188 -5.63 -7.00 -0.95
CA ILE A 188 -4.26 -6.66 -0.54
C ILE A 188 -3.25 -7.70 -1.06
N LEU A 189 -3.66 -8.96 -1.31
CA LEU A 189 -2.80 -9.98 -1.91
C LEU A 189 -2.31 -9.61 -3.33
N MET A 190 -2.97 -8.67 -4.01
CA MET A 190 -2.50 -8.17 -5.31
C MET A 190 -1.31 -7.22 -5.18
N ALA A 191 -1.14 -6.56 -4.02
CA ALA A 191 -0.16 -5.49 -3.84
C ALA A 191 1.29 -5.91 -4.14
N PRO A 192 1.79 -7.07 -3.67
CA PRO A 192 3.14 -7.53 -4.00
C PRO A 192 3.44 -7.60 -5.49
N PHE A 193 2.43 -7.90 -6.31
CA PHE A 193 2.60 -8.09 -7.74
C PHE A 193 2.39 -6.78 -8.51
N ALA A 194 1.31 -6.05 -8.21
CA ALA A 194 0.99 -4.79 -8.87
C ALA A 194 1.98 -3.66 -8.50
N VAL A 195 2.19 -3.45 -7.20
CA VAL A 195 3.12 -2.45 -6.69
C VAL A 195 4.56 -2.92 -6.92
N GLY A 196 4.83 -4.23 -6.80
CA GLY A 196 6.15 -4.79 -7.11
C GLY A 196 6.57 -4.57 -8.56
N TYR A 197 5.65 -4.75 -9.52
CA TYR A 197 5.91 -4.42 -10.93
C TYR A 197 6.26 -2.94 -11.10
N SER A 198 5.44 -2.06 -10.52
CA SER A 198 5.63 -0.61 -10.62
C SER A 198 6.94 -0.17 -9.97
N ALA A 199 7.26 -0.69 -8.79
CA ALA A 199 8.49 -0.44 -8.06
C ALA A 199 9.73 -0.93 -8.84
N TYR A 200 9.67 -2.14 -9.39
CA TYR A 200 10.77 -2.74 -10.15
C TYR A 200 11.07 -1.94 -11.42
N THR A 201 10.03 -1.67 -12.22
CA THR A 201 10.16 -0.93 -13.48
C THR A 201 10.62 0.51 -13.26
N THR A 202 10.17 1.15 -12.19
CA THR A 202 10.63 2.50 -11.80
C THR A 202 12.09 2.48 -11.34
N THR A 203 12.52 1.44 -10.61
CA THR A 203 13.89 1.33 -10.08
C THR A 203 14.93 1.01 -11.15
N PHE A 204 14.59 0.12 -12.09
CA PHE A 204 15.54 -0.36 -13.12
C PHE A 204 15.31 0.26 -14.51
N GLY A 205 14.24 1.03 -14.70
CA GLY A 205 13.93 1.70 -15.96
C GLY A 205 13.64 0.74 -17.13
N ARG A 206 13.31 -0.53 -16.86
CA ARG A 206 13.10 -1.56 -17.88
C ARG A 206 11.97 -2.52 -17.53
N VAL A 207 11.37 -3.11 -18.57
CA VAL A 207 10.39 -4.19 -18.47
C VAL A 207 11.03 -5.46 -19.02
N ASP A 208 11.48 -6.33 -18.12
CA ASP A 208 12.08 -7.63 -18.46
C ASP A 208 11.18 -8.80 -18.04
N ALA A 209 11.66 -10.04 -18.20
CA ALA A 209 10.89 -11.25 -17.88
C ALA A 209 10.43 -11.31 -16.41
N PHE A 210 11.19 -10.72 -15.48
CA PHE A 210 10.79 -10.65 -14.07
C PHE A 210 9.58 -9.73 -13.89
N ALA A 211 9.63 -8.53 -14.46
CA ALA A 211 8.50 -7.60 -14.45
C ALA A 211 7.25 -8.22 -15.10
N GLN A 212 7.40 -8.91 -16.23
CA GLN A 212 6.31 -9.64 -16.88
C GLN A 212 5.74 -10.74 -16.00
N GLY A 213 6.60 -11.51 -15.31
CA GLY A 213 6.18 -12.55 -14.37
C GLY A 213 5.27 -12.01 -13.26
N LEU A 214 5.61 -10.86 -12.67
CA LEU A 214 4.76 -10.21 -11.66
C LEU A 214 3.36 -9.88 -12.21
N VAL A 215 3.29 -9.33 -13.43
CA VAL A 215 2.01 -9.03 -14.08
C VAL A 215 1.21 -10.31 -14.35
N MET A 216 1.84 -11.37 -14.84
CA MET A 216 1.15 -12.63 -15.13
C MET A 216 0.57 -13.27 -13.87
N VAL A 217 1.30 -13.25 -12.76
CA VAL A 217 0.77 -13.73 -11.46
C VAL A 217 -0.39 -12.86 -10.98
N MET A 218 -0.27 -11.54 -11.11
CA MET A 218 -1.37 -10.62 -10.79
C MET A 218 -2.63 -10.93 -11.63
N LEU A 219 -2.47 -11.13 -12.93
CA LEU A 219 -3.57 -11.44 -13.85
C LEU A 219 -4.22 -12.80 -13.54
N PHE A 220 -3.45 -13.78 -13.07
CA PHE A 220 -3.98 -15.07 -12.61
C PHE A 220 -4.75 -14.93 -11.29
N LEU A 221 -4.21 -14.19 -10.31
CA LEU A 221 -4.82 -14.05 -8.99
C LEU A 221 -6.07 -13.17 -9.01
N LEU A 222 -6.11 -12.13 -9.83
CA LEU A 222 -7.22 -11.19 -9.91
C LEU A 222 -8.59 -11.87 -10.08
N PRO A 223 -8.84 -12.72 -11.11
CA PRO A 223 -10.13 -13.38 -11.28
C PRO A 223 -10.49 -14.31 -10.12
N VAL A 224 -9.49 -15.00 -9.54
CA VAL A 224 -9.69 -15.87 -8.36
C VAL A 224 -10.19 -15.06 -7.17
N LEU A 225 -9.60 -13.90 -6.92
CA LEU A 225 -10.01 -13.01 -5.84
C LEU A 225 -11.36 -12.36 -6.13
N LEU A 226 -11.60 -11.88 -7.36
CA LEU A 226 -12.88 -11.30 -7.76
C LEU A 226 -14.03 -12.28 -7.58
N ALA A 227 -13.87 -13.54 -7.98
CA ALA A 227 -14.90 -14.57 -7.81
C ALA A 227 -15.30 -14.75 -6.34
N ARG A 228 -14.36 -14.63 -5.39
CA ARG A 228 -14.67 -14.68 -3.95
C ARG A 228 -15.43 -13.44 -3.47
N LEU A 229 -15.21 -12.28 -4.09
CA LEU A 229 -15.83 -11.01 -3.69
C LEU A 229 -17.24 -10.84 -4.27
N VAL A 230 -17.62 -11.56 -5.33
CA VAL A 230 -18.97 -11.49 -5.94
C VAL A 230 -20.07 -11.81 -4.93
N HIS A 231 -19.78 -12.61 -3.90
CA HIS A 231 -20.75 -12.99 -2.87
C HIS A 231 -20.85 -12.00 -1.69
N LEU A 232 -19.98 -10.98 -1.63
CA LEU A 232 -19.98 -10.01 -0.53
C LEU A 232 -21.20 -9.10 -0.41
N PRO A 233 -21.86 -8.65 -1.49
CA PRO A 233 -23.05 -7.80 -1.39
C PRO A 233 -24.18 -8.45 -0.58
N ALA A 234 -24.24 -9.78 -0.55
CA ALA A 234 -25.23 -10.52 0.22
C ALA A 234 -24.96 -10.47 1.75
N CYS A 235 -23.71 -10.27 2.16
CA CYS A 235 -23.22 -10.43 3.55
C CYS A 235 -22.67 -9.13 4.17
N SER A 236 -22.77 -8.00 3.47
CA SER A 236 -22.26 -6.72 3.97
C SER A 236 -23.11 -6.21 5.16
N PRO A 237 -22.48 -5.83 6.29
CA PRO A 237 -23.17 -5.13 7.38
C PRO A 237 -23.51 -3.67 7.04
N PHE A 238 -22.96 -3.13 5.94
CA PHE A 238 -23.26 -1.79 5.41
C PHE A 238 -24.36 -1.87 4.36
N ARG A 239 -25.56 -2.29 4.76
CA ARG A 239 -26.79 -2.09 3.99
C ARG A 239 -27.41 -0.75 4.35
#